data_AF-A0A2G8CTY1-F1
#
_entry.id   AF-A0A2G8CTY1-F1
#
_cell.length_a   1.000
_cell.length_b   1.000
_cell.length_c   1.000
_cell.angle_alpha   90.00
_cell.angle_beta   90.00
_cell.angle_gamma   90.00
#
_symmetry.space_group_name_H-M   'P 1'
#
loop_
_entity.id
_entity.type
_entity.pdbx_description
1 polymer ?
#
loop_
_entity_poly.entity_id
_entity_poly.type
_entity_poly.pdbx_seq_one_letter_code
_entity_poly.pdbx_strand_id
1 'polypeptide(L)'
;MRALLVDRTETQERLADSIGISLSTLKRRMLCASPFTIDELFAIARHFDVPLPHVLFPQAARSRTESTARDRIPDFSRPASRTAVRRASGASRSPR
;
A
#
# COMPACT_ATOMS: atom_id res chain seq x y z
N MET A 1 4.71 11.08 9.58
CA MET A 1 4.44 12.09 10.64
C MET A 1 3.91 13.43 10.11
N ARG A 2 4.59 14.17 9.21
CA ARG A 2 4.06 15.48 8.71
C ARG A 2 2.63 15.40 8.16
N ALA A 3 2.31 14.33 7.44
CA ALA A 3 0.96 14.06 6.96
C ALA A 3 -0.08 13.94 8.10
N LEU A 4 0.27 13.31 9.23
CA LEU A 4 -0.63 13.16 10.39
C LEU A 4 -0.86 14.50 11.09
N LEU A 5 0.18 15.33 11.21
CA LEU A 5 0.04 16.68 11.77
C LEU A 5 -0.91 17.55 10.94
N VAL A 6 -0.79 17.49 9.61
CA VAL A 6 -1.67 18.23 8.70
C VAL A 6 -3.11 17.70 8.76
N ASP A 7 -3.28 16.37 8.73
CA ASP A 7 -4.59 15.72 8.73
C ASP A 7 -5.39 16.00 10.01
N ARG A 8 -4.70 16.08 11.16
CA ARG A 8 -5.32 16.32 12.48
C ARG A 8 -5.22 17.76 12.96
N THR A 9 -4.76 18.68 12.13
CA THR A 9 -4.58 20.11 12.48
C THR A 9 -3.77 20.29 13.79
N GLU A 10 -2.78 19.43 13.99
CA GLU A 10 -2.01 19.33 15.23
C GLU A 10 -0.67 20.08 15.11
N THR A 11 -0.22 20.70 16.20
CA THR A 11 1.06 21.43 16.19
C THR A 11 2.22 20.56 16.67
N GLN A 12 3.44 20.92 16.25
CA GLN A 12 4.64 20.19 16.69
C GLN A 12 4.86 20.36 18.19
N GLU A 13 4.53 21.53 18.73
CA GLU A 13 4.61 21.87 20.15
C GLU A 13 3.71 20.95 20.98
N ARG A 14 2.43 20.83 20.60
CA ARG A 14 1.46 19.96 21.28
C ARG A 14 1.83 18.48 21.20
N LEU A 15 2.31 18.02 20.04
CA LEU A 15 2.79 16.65 19.88
C LEU A 15 4.00 16.38 20.80
N ALA A 16 4.98 17.30 20.82
CA ALA A 16 6.18 17.17 21.65
C ALA A 16 5.82 17.09 23.14
N ASP A 17 4.94 17.99 23.62
CA ASP A 17 4.42 17.99 24.98
C ASP A 17 3.72 16.65 25.30
N SER A 18 2.88 16.16 24.39
CA SER A 18 2.09 14.95 24.63
C SER A 18 2.92 13.67 24.68
N ILE A 19 4.00 13.58 23.90
CA ILE A 19 4.87 12.39 23.89
C ILE A 19 6.03 12.48 24.90
N GLY A 20 6.18 13.63 25.58
CA GLY A 20 7.17 13.83 26.62
C GLY A 20 8.61 14.05 26.12
N ILE A 21 8.78 14.62 24.92
CA ILE A 21 10.11 14.99 24.39
C ILE A 21 10.20 16.48 24.11
N SER A 22 11.41 17.03 24.08
CA SER A 22 11.58 18.44 23.70
C SER A 22 11.24 18.70 22.23
N LEU A 23 10.71 19.88 21.94
CA LEU A 23 10.40 20.31 20.57
C LEU A 23 11.63 20.26 19.65
N SER A 24 12.81 20.58 20.16
CA SER A 24 14.08 20.48 19.41
C SER A 24 14.39 19.04 19.03
N THR A 25 14.17 18.09 19.94
CA THR A 25 14.32 16.65 19.69
C THR A 25 13.33 16.17 18.66
N LEU A 26 12.06 16.56 18.77
CA LEU A 26 11.02 16.23 17.79
C LEU A 26 11.41 16.73 16.40
N LYS A 27 11.77 18.01 16.27
CA LYS A 27 12.18 18.64 15.00
C LYS A 27 13.38 17.93 14.38
N ARG A 28 14.41 17.61 15.17
CA ARG A 28 15.59 16.87 14.70
C ARG A 28 15.22 15.51 14.12
N ARG A 29 14.33 14.76 14.80
CA ARG A 29 13.88 13.44 14.33
C ARG A 29 12.96 13.52 13.12
N MET A 30 12.10 14.54 13.05
CA MET A 30 11.28 14.84 11.87
C MET A 30 12.09 15.23 10.64
N LEU A 31 13.31 15.73 10.82
CA LEU A 31 14.29 16.00 9.76
C LEU A 31 15.17 14.78 9.44
N CYS A 32 14.87 13.61 10.00
CA CYS A 32 15.61 12.37 9.82
C CYS A 32 17.08 12.43 10.29
N ALA A 33 17.46 13.42 11.11
CA ALA A 33 18.82 13.52 11.65
C ALA A 33 19.08 12.52 12.79
N SER A 34 18.02 11.99 13.39
CA SER A 34 18.07 10.87 14.35
C SER A 34 16.77 10.07 14.28
N PRO A 35 16.78 8.74 14.47
CA PRO A 35 15.57 7.93 14.44
C PRO A 35 14.66 8.19 15.66
N PHE A 36 13.39 7.79 15.55
CA PHE A 36 12.50 7.66 16.71
C PHE A 36 12.78 6.35 17.46
N THR A 37 12.63 6.36 18.78
CA THR A 37 12.66 5.12 19.56
C THR A 37 11.34 4.37 19.41
N ILE A 38 11.32 3.10 19.80
CA ILE A 38 10.10 2.28 19.77
C ILE A 38 9.02 2.89 20.69
N ASP A 39 9.39 3.32 21.89
CA ASP A 39 8.46 3.93 22.85
C ASP A 39 7.82 5.22 22.31
N GLU A 40 8.63 6.06 21.65
CA GLU A 40 8.13 7.29 21.03
C GLU A 40 7.19 6.99 19.87
N LEU A 41 7.47 5.98 19.06
CA LEU A 41 6.58 5.57 17.98
C LEU A 41 5.23 5.10 18.52
N PHE A 42 5.21 4.35 19.62
CA PHE A 42 3.97 3.98 20.31
C PHE A 42 3.28 5.18 20.97
N ALA A 43 4.02 6.13 21.53
CA ALA A 43 3.44 7.36 22.08
C ALA A 43 2.76 8.20 20.98
N ILE A 44 3.41 8.34 19.82
CA ILE A 44 2.84 9.01 18.64
C ILE A 44 1.59 8.29 18.15
N ALA A 45 1.63 6.96 18.05
CA ALA A 45 0.48 6.15 17.62
C ALA A 45 -0.72 6.34 18.57
N ARG A 46 -0.48 6.31 19.89
CA ARG A 46 -1.50 6.57 20.91
C ARG A 46 -2.05 7.99 20.85
N HIS A 47 -1.18 8.99 20.65
CA HIS A 47 -1.60 10.39 20.57
C HIS A 47 -2.57 10.65 19.41
N PHE A 48 -2.32 10.04 18.25
CA PHE A 48 -3.19 10.20 17.08
C PHE A 48 -4.33 9.18 16.98
N ASP A 49 -4.44 8.25 17.94
CA ASP A 49 -5.36 7.12 17.92
C ASP A 49 -5.31 6.34 16.58
N VAL A 50 -4.09 6.00 16.15
CA VAL A 50 -3.83 5.24 14.91
C VAL A 50 -2.97 4.02 15.17
N PRO A 51 -3.14 2.94 14.38
CA PRO A 51 -2.24 1.80 14.47
C PRO A 51 -0.83 2.18 14.03
N LEU A 52 0.18 1.59 14.68
CA LEU A 52 1.61 1.87 14.44
C LEU A 52 2.03 1.85 12.94
N PRO A 53 1.52 0.93 12.10
CA PRO A 53 1.81 0.95 10.66
C PRO A 53 1.44 2.26 9.96
N HIS A 54 0.41 2.98 10.40
CA HIS A 54 0.05 4.28 9.81
C HIS A 54 1.05 5.39 10.16
N VAL A 55 1.73 5.27 11.31
CA VAL A 55 2.80 6.19 11.70
C VAL A 55 4.05 5.96 10.86
N LEU A 56 4.41 4.68 10.66
CA LEU A 56 5.60 4.25 9.90
C LEU A 56 5.42 4.39 8.39
N PHE A 57 4.24 4.06 7.88
CA PHE A 57 3.92 4.02 6.44
C PHE A 57 2.66 4.86 6.14
N PRO A 58 2.77 6.20 6.12
CA PRO A 58 1.60 7.07 5.89
C PRO A 58 0.89 6.83 4.55
N GLN A 59 1.62 6.32 3.54
CA GLN A 59 1.06 6.05 2.22
C GLN A 59 0.18 4.80 2.16
N ALA A 60 0.35 3.84 3.08
CA ALA A 60 -0.46 2.62 3.10
C ALA A 60 -1.93 2.90 3.46
N ALA A 61 -2.20 3.98 4.21
CA ALA A 61 -3.54 4.40 4.58
C ALA A 61 -4.31 5.07 3.43
N ARG A 62 -3.61 5.72 2.48
CA ARG A 62 -4.24 6.39 1.33
C ARG A 62 -4.79 5.40 0.30
N SER A 63 -4.24 4.19 0.24
CA SER A 63 -4.63 3.19 -0.76
C SER A 63 -5.97 2.48 -0.46
N ARG A 64 -6.62 2.75 0.68
CA ARG A 64 -7.82 2.01 1.10
C ARG A 64 -9.15 2.63 0.64
N THR A 65 -9.18 3.89 0.21
CA THR A 65 -10.39 4.52 -0.36
C THR A 65 -10.51 4.38 -1.88
N GLU A 66 -9.55 3.75 -2.54
CA GLU A 66 -9.53 3.60 -4.00
C GLU A 66 -9.32 2.14 -4.43
N SER A 67 -10.04 1.21 -3.78
CA SER A 67 -10.07 -0.18 -4.23
C SER A 67 -11.38 -0.88 -3.87
N THR A 68 -12.49 -0.39 -4.42
CA THR A 68 -13.71 -1.20 -4.65
C THR A 68 -13.88 -1.59 -6.11
N ALA A 69 -12.88 -1.35 -6.97
CA ALA A 69 -12.96 -1.62 -8.38
C ALA A 69 -11.67 -2.24 -8.92
N ARG A 70 -11.40 -3.51 -8.57
CA ARG A 70 -10.65 -4.48 -9.42
C ARG A 70 -10.41 -5.85 -8.78
N ASP A 71 -11.31 -6.34 -7.93
CA ASP A 71 -11.41 -7.79 -7.72
C ASP A 71 -12.15 -8.43 -8.91
N ARG A 72 -11.57 -8.27 -10.12
CA ARG A 72 -11.86 -9.16 -11.24
C ARG A 72 -10.88 -10.30 -11.12
N ILE A 73 -11.27 -11.32 -10.38
CA ILE A 73 -10.67 -12.65 -10.52
C ILE A 73 -10.75 -12.99 -12.02
N PRO A 74 -9.64 -13.23 -12.73
CA PRO A 74 -9.72 -13.77 -14.07
C PRO A 74 -10.32 -15.17 -13.97
N ASP A 75 -11.56 -15.32 -14.44
CA ASP A 75 -12.20 -16.61 -14.60
C ASP A 75 -11.43 -17.41 -15.66
N PHE A 76 -10.61 -18.36 -15.20
CA PHE A 76 -9.87 -19.30 -16.04
C PHE A 76 -10.74 -20.49 -16.50
N SER A 77 -12.07 -20.42 -16.31
CA SER A 77 -13.00 -21.52 -16.57
C SER A 77 -13.48 -21.61 -18.02
N ARG A 78 -12.83 -20.91 -18.96
CA ARG A 78 -13.23 -20.94 -20.37
C ARG A 78 -12.40 -21.99 -21.14
N PRO A 79 -12.94 -23.18 -21.45
CA PRO A 79 -12.23 -24.11 -22.32
C PRO A 79 -12.14 -23.49 -23.71
N ALA A 80 -10.91 -23.38 -24.22
CA ALA A 80 -10.65 -22.96 -25.59
C ALA A 80 -11.38 -23.93 -26.54
N SER A 81 -12.34 -23.41 -27.30
CA SER A 81 -12.97 -24.15 -28.39
C SER A 81 -11.88 -24.60 -29.36
N ARG A 82 -11.61 -25.92 -29.38
CA ARG A 82 -10.74 -26.60 -30.34
C ARG A 82 -11.26 -26.35 -31.74
N THR A 83 -10.74 -25.33 -32.40
CA THR A 83 -10.97 -25.08 -33.83
C THR A 83 -10.37 -26.22 -34.64
N ALA A 84 -11.19 -26.74 -35.56
CA ALA A 84 -11.01 -27.97 -36.32
C ALA A 84 -9.67 -28.08 -37.07
N VAL A 85 -9.01 -29.25 -36.91
CA VAL A 85 -7.96 -29.71 -37.82
C VAL A 85 -8.63 -30.19 -39.11
N ARG A 86 -8.45 -29.42 -40.18
CA ARG A 86 -8.85 -29.77 -41.55
C ARG A 86 -7.95 -30.89 -42.06
N ARG A 87 -8.49 -32.11 -42.15
CA ARG A 87 -7.90 -33.24 -42.88
C ARG A 87 -7.69 -32.83 -44.34
N ALA A 88 -6.45 -32.87 -44.81
CA ALA A 88 -6.11 -32.90 -46.23
C ALA A 88 -5.25 -34.14 -46.46
N SER A 89 -5.87 -35.22 -46.92
CA SER A 89 -5.20 -36.41 -47.44
C SER A 89 -5.90 -36.79 -48.73
N GLY A 90 -5.27 -36.44 -49.85
CA GLY A 90 -5.82 -36.65 -51.18
C GLY A 90 -4.72 -36.42 -52.22
N ALA A 91 -3.63 -37.18 -52.09
CA ALA A 91 -2.58 -37.24 -53.10
C ALA A 91 -2.81 -38.45 -54.03
N SER A 92 -2.88 -38.12 -55.31
CA SER A 92 -2.35 -38.87 -56.45
C SER A 92 -3.12 -40.11 -56.94
N ARG A 93 -3.98 -39.85 -57.93
CA ARG A 93 -4.20 -40.73 -59.08
C ARG A 93 -2.85 -41.02 -59.78
N SER A 94 -2.57 -42.29 -60.07
CA SER A 94 -1.72 -42.70 -61.19
C SER A 94 -2.54 -43.59 -62.13
N PRO A 95 -2.46 -43.40 -63.46
CA PRO A 95 -3.11 -44.30 -64.41
C PRO A 95 -2.13 -45.33 -64.99
N ARG A 96 -2.70 -46.53 -65.19
CA ARG A 96 -2.32 -47.66 -66.07
C ARG A 96 -0.99 -48.38 -65.83
#